data_AF-A0A1F8NEM5-F1
#
_entry.id   AF-A0A1F8NEM5-F1
#
_cell.length_a   1.000
_cell.length_b   1.000
_cell.length_c   1.000
_cell.angle_alpha   90.00
_cell.angle_beta   90.00
_cell.angle_gamma   90.00
#
_symmetry.space_group_name_H-M   'P 1'
#
loop_
_entity.id
_entity.type
_entity.pdbx_description
1 polymer ?
#
loop_
_entity_poly.entity_id
_entity_poly.type
_entity_poly.pdbx_seq_one_letter_code
_entity_poly.pdbx_strand_id
1 'polypeptide(L)'
;MATEQLSLQLRAERARLGGQCALILGMLQTGRRTNTDLSRHALKYGGRISELRKKGHDVRVVERNYETGLTVYALFVDGQEVPR
;
A
#
# COMPACT_ATOMS: atom_id res chain seq x y z
N MET A 1 -14.52 -13.34 11.29
CA MET A 1 -14.69 -12.20 12.21
C MET A 1 -13.56 -11.17 12.09
N ALA A 2 -12.30 -11.57 11.87
CA ALA A 2 -11.17 -10.63 11.67
C ALA A 2 -11.24 -9.77 10.38
N THR A 3 -11.83 -10.30 9.31
CA THR A 3 -11.91 -9.63 7.99
C THR A 3 -12.84 -8.41 7.97
N GLU A 4 -13.88 -8.40 8.79
CA GLU A 4 -14.90 -7.35 8.78
C GLU A 4 -14.45 -6.10 9.55
N GLN A 5 -13.82 -6.28 10.72
CA GLN A 5 -13.21 -5.19 11.50
C GLN A 5 -12.07 -4.52 10.72
N LEU A 6 -11.24 -5.33 10.03
CA LEU A 6 -10.19 -4.80 9.17
C LEU A 6 -10.77 -3.92 8.05
N SER A 7 -11.88 -4.32 7.45
CA SER A 7 -12.52 -3.58 6.36
C SER A 7 -13.08 -2.20 6.77
N LEU A 8 -13.65 -2.09 7.98
CA LEU A 8 -14.22 -0.84 8.51
C LEU A 8 -13.13 0.17 8.86
N GLN A 9 -12.06 -0.30 9.49
CA GLN A 9 -10.90 0.52 9.86
C GLN A 9 -10.22 1.09 8.61
N LEU A 10 -10.13 0.31 7.54
CA LEU A 10 -9.56 0.73 6.26
C LEU A 10 -10.40 1.78 5.51
N ARG A 11 -11.74 1.75 5.63
CA ARG A 11 -12.64 2.73 5.02
C ARG A 11 -12.52 4.10 5.69
N ALA A 12 -12.49 4.13 7.03
CA ALA A 12 -12.30 5.36 7.79
C ALA A 12 -10.94 6.02 7.47
N GLU A 13 -9.89 5.21 7.30
CA GLU A 13 -8.55 5.71 7.01
C GLU A 13 -8.43 6.29 5.58
N ARG A 14 -9.10 5.68 4.59
CA ARG A 14 -9.21 6.22 3.22
C ARG A 14 -9.82 7.62 3.18
N ALA A 15 -10.76 7.94 4.07
CA ALA A 15 -11.36 9.27 4.16
C ALA A 15 -10.39 10.35 4.69
N ARG A 16 -9.35 9.96 5.46
CA ARG A 16 -8.31 10.87 6.00
C ARG A 16 -7.10 11.04 5.10
N LEU A 17 -6.99 10.24 4.03
CA LEU A 17 -5.90 10.27 3.08
C LEU A 17 -6.26 11.18 1.90
N GLY A 18 -5.34 12.04 1.46
CA GLY A 18 -5.50 12.72 0.18
C GLY A 18 -5.66 11.70 -0.96
N GLY A 19 -6.47 12.00 -1.98
CA GLY A 19 -7.00 11.01 -2.94
C GLY A 19 -5.96 10.04 -3.55
N GLN A 20 -4.75 10.51 -3.83
CA GLN A 20 -3.66 9.66 -4.35
C GLN A 20 -3.12 8.65 -3.32
N CYS A 21 -3.02 9.02 -2.04
CA CYS A 21 -2.61 8.09 -0.99
C CYS A 21 -3.69 7.03 -0.74
N ALA A 22 -4.97 7.44 -0.73
CA ALA A 22 -6.11 6.54 -0.57
C ALA A 22 -6.18 5.51 -1.71
N LEU A 23 -5.82 5.93 -2.93
CA LEU A 23 -5.74 5.06 -4.10
C LEU A 23 -4.61 4.03 -3.98
N ILE A 24 -3.38 4.46 -3.66
CA ILE A 24 -2.24 3.53 -3.47
C ILE A 24 -2.52 2.55 -2.34
N LEU A 25 -3.05 3.03 -1.20
CA LEU A 25 -3.42 2.16 -0.10
C LEU A 25 -4.47 1.13 -0.56
N GLY A 26 -5.47 1.59 -1.31
CA GLY A 26 -6.46 0.72 -1.94
C GLY A 26 -5.88 -0.38 -2.80
N MET A 27 -4.88 -0.05 -3.63
CA MET A 27 -4.22 -1.03 -4.47
C MET A 27 -3.43 -2.05 -3.65
N LEU A 28 -2.75 -1.61 -2.59
CA LEU A 28 -1.96 -2.47 -1.71
C LEU A 28 -2.83 -3.35 -0.79
N GLN A 29 -4.06 -2.91 -0.49
CA GLN A 29 -5.06 -3.71 0.22
C GLN A 29 -5.56 -4.90 -0.62
N THR A 30 -5.45 -4.81 -1.95
CA THR A 30 -5.80 -5.93 -2.86
C THR A 30 -4.63 -6.88 -3.13
N GLY A 31 -3.54 -6.73 -2.38
CA GLY A 31 -2.32 -7.52 -2.49
C GLY A 31 -1.13 -6.76 -3.08
N ARG A 32 -0.09 -7.52 -3.40
CA ARG A 32 1.21 -7.01 -3.85
C ARG A 32 1.09 -6.14 -5.10
N ARG A 33 1.87 -5.05 -5.15
CA ARG A 33 1.95 -4.15 -6.30
C ARG A 33 3.38 -3.78 -6.66
N THR A 34 3.67 -3.68 -7.94
CA THR A 34 4.98 -3.26 -8.41
C THR A 34 5.10 -1.74 -8.41
N ASN A 35 6.34 -1.21 -8.37
CA ASN A 35 6.61 0.21 -8.63
C ASN A 35 6.02 0.68 -9.97
N THR A 36 6.04 -0.18 -11.00
CA THR A 36 5.40 0.08 -12.30
C THR A 36 3.89 0.21 -12.19
N ASP A 37 3.23 -0.61 -11.36
CA ASP A 37 1.79 -0.48 -11.12
C ASP A 37 1.47 0.82 -10.39
N LEU A 38 2.23 1.15 -9.35
CA LEU A 38 2.00 2.34 -8.53
C LEU A 38 2.29 3.63 -9.31
N SER A 39 3.31 3.64 -10.16
CA SER A 39 3.70 4.82 -10.95
C SER A 39 2.64 5.21 -11.99
N ARG A 40 1.86 4.25 -12.50
CA ARG A 40 0.74 4.51 -13.43
C ARG A 40 -0.38 5.35 -12.81
N HIS A 41 -0.53 5.31 -11.49
CA HIS A 41 -1.58 6.05 -10.79
C HIS A 41 -1.05 7.25 -9.99
N ALA A 42 0.25 7.26 -9.68
CA ALA A 42 0.90 8.38 -9.01
C ALA A 42 2.33 8.56 -9.49
N LEU A 43 2.59 9.67 -10.21
CA LEU A 43 3.93 10.05 -10.65
C LEU A 43 4.95 10.11 -9.50
N LYS A 44 4.52 10.52 -8.30
CA LYS A 44 5.33 10.54 -7.07
C LYS A 44 4.93 9.45 -6.08
N TYR A 45 4.73 8.21 -6.55
CA TYR A 45 4.31 7.09 -5.70
C TYR A 45 5.22 6.87 -4.47
N GLY A 46 6.55 7.04 -4.60
CA GLY A 46 7.48 6.90 -3.48
C GLY A 46 7.19 7.88 -2.34
N GLY A 47 6.84 9.13 -2.66
CA GLY A 47 6.38 10.10 -1.67
C GLY A 47 5.07 9.69 -1.01
N ARG A 48 4.16 9.06 -1.75
CA ARG A 48 2.89 8.56 -1.19
C ARG A 48 3.11 7.36 -0.26
N ILE A 49 4.03 6.45 -0.59
CA ILE A 49 4.44 5.37 0.32
C ILE A 49 5.01 5.95 1.61
N SER A 50 5.88 6.97 1.53
CA SER A 50 6.41 7.64 2.72
C SER A 50 5.31 8.29 3.56
N GLU A 51 4.33 8.94 2.94
CA GLU A 51 3.18 9.51 3.66
C GLU A 51 2.30 8.44 4.31
N LEU A 52 2.08 7.30 3.64
CA LEU A 52 1.35 6.17 4.22
C LEU A 52 2.06 5.63 5.47
N ARG A 53 3.39 5.47 5.41
CA ARG A 53 4.20 5.04 6.56
C ARG A 53 4.14 6.02 7.72
N LYS A 54 4.22 7.34 7.45
CA LYS A 54 4.06 8.37 8.49
C LYS A 54 2.68 8.33 9.15
N LYS A 55 1.66 7.90 8.41
CA LYS A 55 0.29 7.70 8.92
C LYS A 55 0.09 6.34 9.61
N GLY A 56 1.16 5.57 9.81
CA GLY A 56 1.13 4.31 10.55
C GLY A 56 0.83 3.07 9.70
N HIS A 57 0.75 3.21 8.37
CA HIS A 57 0.60 2.03 7.51
C HIS A 57 1.93 1.32 7.30
N ASP A 58 1.95 0.01 7.55
CA ASP A 58 3.14 -0.80 7.36
C ASP A 58 3.26 -1.27 5.90
N VAL A 59 3.81 -0.40 5.04
CA VAL A 59 4.09 -0.73 3.64
C VAL A 59 5.55 -1.12 3.49
N ARG A 60 5.80 -2.38 3.12
CA ARG A 60 7.16 -2.94 2.98
C ARG A 60 7.49 -3.29 1.53
N VAL A 61 8.78 -3.30 1.22
CA VAL A 61 9.29 -3.90 -0.01
C VAL A 61 9.47 -5.39 0.28
N VAL A 62 8.83 -6.24 -0.51
CA VAL A 62 8.90 -7.71 -0.36
C VAL A 62 9.81 -8.35 -1.39
N GLU A 63 10.04 -7.69 -2.53
CA GLU A 63 10.92 -8.18 -3.58
C GLU A 63 11.56 -6.99 -4.32
N ARG A 64 12.81 -7.16 -4.72
CA ARG A 64 13.54 -6.17 -5.50
C ARG A 64 14.42 -6.86 -6.53
N ASN A 65 14.15 -6.60 -7.79
CA ASN A 65 14.97 -7.04 -8.90
C ASN A 65 15.91 -5.89 -9.31
N TYR A 66 17.21 -6.06 -9.09
CA TYR A 66 18.22 -5.04 -9.38
C TYR A 66 18.58 -4.94 -10.86
N GLU A 67 18.36 -6.01 -11.63
CA GLU A 67 18.64 -6.03 -13.07
C GLU A 67 17.58 -5.22 -13.85
N THR A 68 16.31 -5.34 -13.45
CA THR A 68 15.18 -4.67 -14.12
C THR A 68 14.71 -3.41 -13.42
N GLY A 69 15.12 -3.18 -12.17
CA GLY A 69 14.62 -2.09 -11.32
C GLY A 69 13.20 -2.31 -10.80
N LEU A 70 12.59 -3.48 -11.03
CA LEU A 70 11.25 -3.81 -10.53
C LEU A 70 11.29 -3.97 -9.01
N THR A 71 10.37 -3.30 -8.32
CA THR A 71 10.23 -3.38 -6.86
C THR A 71 8.80 -3.73 -6.50
N VAL A 72 8.60 -4.75 -5.67
CA VAL A 72 7.27 -5.19 -5.22
C VAL A 72 7.03 -4.70 -3.80
N TYR A 73 5.88 -4.08 -3.60
CA TYR A 73 5.40 -3.56 -2.33
C TYR A 73 4.20 -4.37 -1.85
N ALA A 74 4.12 -4.55 -0.53
CA ALA A 74 2.97 -5.14 0.13
C ALA A 74 2.58 -4.36 1.37
N LEU A 75 1.29 -4.41 1.72
CA LEU A 75 0.77 -3.89 2.97
C LEU A 75 0.83 -5.00 4.02
N PHE A 76 1.25 -4.65 5.23
CA PHE A 76 1.24 -5.51 6.39
C PHE A 76 0.25 -4.97 7.42
N VAL A 77 -0.45 -5.88 8.09
CA VAL A 77 -1.33 -5.61 9.22
C VAL A 77 -0.97 -6.62 10.30
N ASP A 78 -0.66 -6.13 11.51
CA ASP A 78 -0.24 -6.97 12.64
C ASP A 78 0.95 -7.91 12.31
N GLY A 79 1.84 -7.45 11.43
CA GLY A 79 3.01 -8.20 10.98
C GLY A 79 2.71 -9.26 9.92
N GLN A 80 1.45 -9.42 9.50
CA GLN A 80 1.07 -10.31 8.41
C GLN A 80 0.85 -9.52 7.12
N GLU A 81 1.31 -10.09 6.00
CA GLU A 81 1.02 -9.53 4.69
C GLU A 81 -0.48 -9.62 4.43
N VAL A 82 -1.09 -8.52 3.96
CA VAL A 82 -2.50 -8.52 3.55
C VAL A 82 -2.67 -9.42 2.33
N PRO A 83 -3.34 -10.56 2.47
CA PRO A 83 -3.56 -11.46 1.35
C PRO A 83 -4.55 -10.82 0.36
N ARG A 84 -4.41 -11.20 -0.90
CA ARG A 84 -5.30 -10.79 -1.99
C ARG A 84 -6.74 -11.27 -1.77
#